data_AF-A0AAV9PLD9-F1
#
_entry.id   AF-A0AAV9PLD9-F1
#
_cell.length_a   1.000
_cell.length_b   1.000
_cell.length_c   1.000
_cell.angle_alpha   90.00
_cell.angle_beta   90.00
_cell.angle_gamma   90.00
#
_symmetry.space_group_name_H-M   'P 1'
#
loop_
_entity.id
_entity.type
_entity.pdbx_description
1 polymer ?
#
loop_
_entity_poly.entity_id
_entity_poly.type
_entity_poly.pdbx_seq_one_letter_code
_entity_poly.pdbx_strand_id
1 'polypeptide(L)'
;MTYNSRQRETLHRLGIKQLPTLQASRYTPELDDPFRSTFVIGDLPVRTMPVPGRRCPACAAKGETVWVIPGKRCPQCGTQVN
;
A
#
# COMPACT_ATOMS: atom_id res chain seq x y z
N MET A 1 -20.22 1.60 18.21
CA MET A 1 -20.09 0.77 19.44
C MET A 1 -19.67 1.70 20.56
N THR A 2 -20.43 1.78 21.65
CA THR A 2 -20.22 2.77 22.72
C THR A 2 -19.72 2.06 23.97
N TYR A 3 -18.62 2.55 24.59
CA TYR A 3 -18.03 1.93 25.77
C TYR A 3 -18.91 2.11 27.02
N ASN A 4 -18.88 1.12 27.92
CA ASN A 4 -19.61 1.19 29.18
C ASN A 4 -18.88 2.04 30.25
N SER A 5 -19.51 2.26 31.40
CA SER A 5 -19.08 3.22 32.42
C SER A 5 -17.72 2.89 33.05
N ARG A 6 -17.46 1.62 33.43
CA ARG A 6 -16.16 1.21 33.99
C ARG A 6 -15.01 1.37 32.99
N GLN A 7 -15.29 1.10 31.71
CA GLN A 7 -14.30 1.27 30.66
C GLN A 7 -13.96 2.76 30.46
N ARG A 8 -14.96 3.66 30.47
CA ARG A 8 -14.71 5.10 30.38
C ARG A 8 -13.87 5.65 31.53
N GLU A 9 -14.13 5.23 32.77
CA GLU A 9 -13.36 5.69 33.92
C GLU A 9 -11.89 5.28 33.85
N THR A 10 -11.65 4.03 33.42
CA THR A 10 -10.28 3.50 33.25
C THR A 10 -9.52 4.30 32.19
N LEU A 11 -10.15 4.59 31.05
CA LEU A 11 -9.53 5.40 30.00
C LEU A 11 -9.21 6.82 30.49
N HIS A 12 -10.07 7.41 31.33
CA HIS A 12 -9.87 8.73 31.88
C HIS A 12 -8.69 8.79 32.87
N ARG A 13 -8.53 7.76 33.73
CA ARG A 13 -7.37 7.66 34.65
C ARG A 13 -6.04 7.51 33.90
N LEU A 14 -6.06 6.85 32.75
CA LEU A 14 -4.88 6.71 31.88
C LEU A 14 -4.66 7.94 30.98
N GLY A 15 -5.52 8.96 31.05
CA GLY A 15 -5.41 10.20 30.28
C GLY A 15 -5.77 10.06 28.80
N ILE A 16 -6.43 8.97 28.39
CA ILE A 16 -6.76 8.71 26.99
C ILE A 16 -8.10 9.36 26.65
N LYS A 17 -8.09 10.34 25.75
CA LYS A 17 -9.30 11.02 25.26
C LYS A 17 -9.85 10.33 24.02
N GLN A 18 -11.14 10.01 24.04
CA GLN A 18 -11.81 9.39 22.90
C GLN A 18 -12.05 10.42 21.79
N LEU A 19 -11.49 10.18 20.61
CA LEU A 19 -11.68 11.03 19.44
C LEU A 19 -13.10 10.86 18.87
N PRO A 20 -13.65 11.91 18.23
CA PRO A 20 -15.00 11.84 17.67
C PRO A 20 -15.10 10.78 16.57
N THR A 21 -16.25 10.13 16.49
CA THR A 21 -16.52 9.11 15.47
C THR A 21 -16.56 9.78 14.09
N LEU A 22 -15.66 9.38 13.18
CA LEU A 22 -15.65 9.91 11.82
C LEU A 22 -16.94 9.51 11.10
N GLN A 23 -17.73 10.49 10.68
CA GLN A 23 -18.93 10.26 9.89
C GLN A 23 -18.52 9.93 8.45
N ALA A 24 -18.80 8.71 8.00
CA ALA A 24 -18.64 8.33 6.61
C ALA A 24 -19.60 9.18 5.76
N SER A 25 -19.02 10.08 4.96
CA SER A 25 -19.72 11.06 4.14
C SER A 25 -20.69 10.39 3.14
N ARG A 26 -21.91 10.92 3.03
CA ARG A 26 -22.86 10.54 1.98
C ARG A 26 -22.54 11.34 0.71
N TYR A 27 -22.38 10.60 -0.40
CA TYR A 27 -21.88 11.02 -1.70
C TYR A 27 -22.91 11.80 -2.53
N THR A 28 -22.47 12.75 -3.36
CA THR A 28 -23.23 13.25 -4.53
C THR A 28 -22.42 13.00 -5.80
N PRO A 29 -23.03 12.43 -6.85
CA PRO A 29 -22.37 12.14 -8.13
C PRO A 29 -22.28 13.44 -8.94
N GLU A 30 -21.21 13.65 -9.72
CA GLU A 30 -21.18 14.14 -11.11
C GLU A 30 -19.71 14.41 -11.52
N LEU A 31 -19.36 13.98 -12.73
CA LEU A 31 -18.12 14.20 -13.51
C LEU A 31 -16.94 13.24 -13.31
N ASP A 32 -16.92 12.24 -14.20
CA ASP A 32 -15.78 11.72 -14.95
C ASP A 32 -14.38 11.73 -14.29
N ASP A 33 -14.02 10.64 -13.61
CA ASP A 33 -12.60 10.26 -13.48
C ASP A 33 -12.43 8.76 -13.79
N PRO A 34 -12.01 8.40 -15.02
CA PRO A 34 -12.02 7.01 -15.48
C PRO A 34 -10.90 6.13 -14.88
N PHE A 35 -10.09 6.61 -13.93
CA PHE A 35 -8.94 5.83 -13.46
C PHE A 35 -8.98 5.35 -12.01
N ARG A 36 -9.97 5.72 -11.19
CA ARG A 36 -10.00 5.27 -9.78
C ARG A 36 -11.12 4.28 -9.47
N SER A 37 -11.22 3.27 -10.32
CA SER A 37 -11.85 2.01 -9.95
C SER A 37 -11.04 1.34 -8.83
N THR A 38 -11.61 1.42 -7.63
CA THR A 38 -11.88 0.27 -6.76
C THR A 38 -10.70 -0.27 -5.94
N PHE A 39 -10.97 -0.45 -4.64
CA PHE A 39 -10.19 -1.17 -3.62
C PHE A 39 -9.14 -0.37 -2.81
N VAL A 40 -9.60 0.54 -1.96
CA VAL A 40 -8.85 0.83 -0.70
C VAL A 40 -9.14 -0.29 0.30
N ILE A 41 -8.31 -1.32 0.26
CA ILE A 41 -8.15 -2.29 1.35
C ILE A 41 -7.25 -1.63 2.40
N GLY A 42 -7.84 -1.23 3.53
CA GLY A 42 -7.11 -0.76 4.71
C GLY A 42 -6.53 -1.94 5.51
N ASP A 43 -5.26 -1.79 5.90
CA ASP A 43 -4.56 -2.56 6.94
C ASP A 43 -4.40 -4.09 6.75
N LEU A 44 -3.90 -4.52 5.59
CA LEU A 44 -3.07 -5.74 5.58
C LEU A 44 -1.64 -5.38 6.00
N PRO A 45 -0.96 -6.21 6.82
CA PRO A 45 0.43 -5.97 7.19
C PRO A 45 1.28 -5.89 5.91
N VAL A 46 1.78 -4.69 5.60
CA VAL A 46 2.72 -4.46 4.51
C VAL A 46 4.02 -5.15 4.92
N ARG A 47 4.15 -6.43 4.57
CA ARG A 47 5.44 -7.11 4.61
C ARG A 47 6.34 -6.37 3.64
N THR A 48 7.40 -5.73 4.14
CA THR A 48 8.49 -5.24 3.29
C THR A 48 9.25 -6.44 2.76
N MET A 49 8.61 -7.20 1.86
CA MET A 49 9.34 -8.13 1.03
C MET A 49 10.20 -7.27 0.11
N PRO A 50 11.53 -7.49 0.05
CA PRO A 50 12.35 -6.81 -0.94
C PRO A 50 11.69 -7.06 -2.30
N VAL A 51 11.36 -5.98 -3.01
CA VAL A 51 10.78 -6.08 -4.34
C VAL A 51 11.72 -7.00 -5.13
N PRO A 52 11.25 -8.16 -5.62
CA PRO A 52 12.15 -9.22 -6.08
C PRO A 52 12.88 -8.84 -7.38
N GLY A 53 12.70 -7.63 -7.90
CA GLY A 53 13.35 -7.16 -9.11
C GLY A 53 14.87 -7.11 -8.96
N ARG A 54 15.58 -7.68 -9.93
CA ARG A 54 17.03 -7.57 -10.11
C ARG A 54 17.32 -6.68 -11.30
N ARG A 55 18.40 -5.88 -11.25
CA ARG A 55 18.86 -5.13 -12.43
C ARG A 55 19.42 -6.09 -13.48
N CYS A 56 19.02 -5.93 -14.74
CA CYS A 56 19.55 -6.70 -15.85
C CYS A 56 21.06 -6.42 -16.02
N PRO A 57 21.94 -7.43 -15.94
CA PRO A 57 23.39 -7.22 -16.02
C PRO A 57 23.84 -6.74 -17.42
N ALA A 58 23.18 -7.20 -18.48
CA ALA A 58 23.52 -6.80 -19.85
C ALA A 58 23.13 -5.35 -20.16
N CYS A 59 21.97 -4.89 -19.67
CA CYS A 59 21.58 -3.48 -19.78
C CYS A 59 22.47 -2.60 -18.92
N ALA A 60 22.81 -3.06 -17.70
CA ALA A 60 23.69 -2.32 -16.81
C ALA A 60 25.08 -2.08 -17.41
N ALA A 61 25.63 -3.06 -18.15
CA ALA A 61 26.90 -2.91 -18.86
C ALA A 61 26.85 -1.86 -19.99
N LYS A 62 25.66 -1.56 -20.51
CA LYS A 62 25.41 -0.51 -21.53
C LYS A 62 25.07 0.85 -20.90
N GLY A 63 25.03 0.96 -19.57
CA GLY A 63 24.61 2.16 -18.85
C GLY A 63 23.10 2.29 -18.66
N GLU A 64 22.30 1.28 -19.03
CA GLU A 64 20.85 1.28 -18.86
C GLU A 64 20.42 0.54 -17.59
N THR A 65 19.47 1.12 -16.85
CA THR A 65 18.89 0.46 -15.66
C THR A 65 17.53 -0.13 -15.98
N VAL A 66 17.48 -1.44 -16.21
CA VAL A 66 16.24 -2.21 -16.42
C VAL A 66 16.06 -3.21 -15.28
N TRP A 67 14.90 -3.18 -14.62
CA TRP A 67 14.54 -4.10 -13.55
C TRP A 67 13.77 -5.30 -14.10
N VAL A 68 14.18 -6.50 -13.70
CA VAL A 68 13.66 -7.78 -14.23
C VAL A 68 13.37 -8.73 -13.07
N ILE A 69 12.29 -9.50 -13.17
CA ILE A 69 11.99 -10.59 -12.24
C ILE A 69 13.03 -11.71 -12.42
N PRO A 70 13.71 -12.19 -11.36
CA PRO A 70 14.60 -13.33 -11.41
C PRO A 70 13.95 -14.57 -12.05
N GLY A 71 14.70 -15.28 -12.88
CA GLY A 71 14.22 -16.38 -13.70
C GLY A 71 13.47 -15.96 -14.98
N LYS A 72 13.31 -14.67 -15.26
CA LYS A 72 12.71 -14.15 -16.50
C LYS A 72 13.76 -13.48 -17.40
N ARG A 73 13.40 -13.32 -18.68
CA ARG A 73 14.21 -12.61 -19.67
C ARG A 73 13.94 -11.11 -19.60
N CYS A 74 14.99 -10.32 -19.74
CA CYS A 74 14.90 -8.87 -19.81
C CYS A 74 14.07 -8.45 -21.04
N PRO A 75 13.08 -7.56 -20.89
CA PRO A 75 12.24 -7.12 -22.01
C PRO A 75 13.01 -6.29 -23.05
N GLN A 76 14.06 -5.59 -22.63
CA GLN A 76 14.85 -4.70 -23.49
C GLN A 76 15.86 -5.47 -24.37
N CYS A 77 16.55 -6.47 -23.80
CA CYS A 77 17.67 -7.13 -24.46
C CYS A 77 17.55 -8.66 -24.54
N GLY A 78 16.51 -9.26 -23.93
CA GLY A 78 16.30 -10.70 -23.93
C GLY A 78 17.20 -11.51 -23.00
N THR A 79 18.18 -10.89 -22.32
CA THR A 79 19.09 -11.55 -21.38
C THR A 79 18.31 -12.18 -20.22
N GLN A 80 18.54 -13.46 -19.95
CA GLN A 80 17.97 -14.13 -18.80
C GLN A 80 18.60 -13.60 -17.51
N VAL A 81 17.76 -13.09 -16.61
CA VAL A 81 18.19 -12.54 -15.32
C VAL A 81 17.89 -13.58 -14.26
N ASN A 82 18.93 -14.21 -13.72
CA ASN A 82 18.84 -15.15 -12.59
C ASN A 82 19.08 -14.43 -11.26
#